data_AF-A0A519UK31-F1
#
_entry.id   AF-A0A519UK31-F1
#
_cell.length_a   1.000
_cell.length_b   1.000
_cell.length_c   1.000
_cell.angle_alpha   90.00
_cell.angle_beta   90.00
_cell.angle_gamma   90.00
#
_symmetry.space_group_name_H-M   'P 1'
#
loop_
_entity.id
_entity.type
_entity.pdbx_description
1 polymer ?
#
loop_
_entity_poly.entity_id
_entity_poly.type
_entity_poly.pdbx_seq_one_letter_code
_entity_poly.pdbx_strand_id
1 'polypeptide(L)'
;MDKKTEEHLEFVLRKLKAGTGSYNINRLRLNLRQEGYEYRADFLAERLKGMELIEIKDNEIKLTQKGWEFDDFETVRNEKNKEQLSKHLSVENLQLQNENLNYANSLKDQQAIINGLTIENLTLQNRQLRRQILFSIIGFIAGAILTNYKEVIDFLGW
;
A
#
# COMPACT_ATOMS: atom_id res chain seq x y z
N MET A 1 1.41 -27.67 1.71
CA MET A 1 1.38 -29.10 2.07
C MET A 1 -0.07 -29.50 2.13
N ASP A 2 -0.43 -30.70 1.70
CA ASP A 2 -1.81 -31.17 1.84
C ASP A 2 -2.11 -31.49 3.31
N LYS A 3 -3.37 -31.31 3.71
CA LYS A 3 -3.82 -31.49 5.09
C LYS A 3 -3.54 -32.91 5.62
N LYS A 4 -3.64 -33.92 4.75
CA LYS A 4 -3.37 -35.33 5.08
C LYS A 4 -1.90 -35.55 5.46
N THR A 5 -0.96 -34.95 4.74
CA THR A 5 0.47 -35.01 5.12
C THR A 5 0.72 -34.32 6.47
N GLU A 6 0.09 -33.18 6.75
CA GLU A 6 0.23 -32.48 8.04
C GLU A 6 -0.22 -33.33 9.21
N GLU A 7 -1.40 -33.93 9.13
CA GLU A 7 -1.92 -34.84 10.16
C GLU A 7 -0.94 -35.98 10.45
N HIS A 8 -0.26 -36.48 9.42
CA HIS A 8 0.73 -37.55 9.57
C HIS A 8 2.04 -37.05 10.20
N LEU A 9 2.49 -35.83 9.86
CA LEU A 9 3.66 -35.22 10.51
C LEU A 9 3.38 -34.91 11.99
N GLU A 10 2.19 -34.40 12.30
CA GLU A 10 1.75 -34.16 13.68
C GLU A 10 1.68 -35.44 14.49
N PHE A 11 1.19 -36.53 13.89
CA PHE A 11 1.19 -37.84 14.52
C PHE A 11 2.62 -38.26 14.91
N VAL A 12 3.58 -38.12 14.00
CA VAL A 12 5.00 -38.46 14.26
C VAL A 12 5.56 -37.59 15.38
N LEU A 13 5.34 -36.27 15.35
CA LEU A 13 5.79 -35.34 16.38
C LEU A 13 5.18 -35.66 17.74
N ARG A 14 3.87 -35.95 17.79
CA ARG A 14 3.17 -36.31 19.02
C ARG A 14 3.71 -37.61 19.62
N LYS A 15 4.00 -38.63 18.79
CA LYS A 15 4.63 -39.88 19.26
C LYS A 15 6.04 -39.65 19.78
N LEU A 16 6.83 -38.79 19.13
CA LEU A 16 8.16 -38.40 19.60
C LEU A 16 8.09 -37.67 20.96
N LYS A 17 7.19 -36.68 21.08
CA LYS A 17 6.97 -35.88 22.30
C LYS A 17 6.44 -36.70 23.47
N ALA A 18 5.55 -37.67 23.20
CA ALA A 18 5.02 -38.57 24.23
C ALA A 18 6.06 -39.58 24.75
N GLY A 19 7.14 -39.79 24.00
CA GLY A 19 8.27 -40.62 24.40
C GLY A 19 9.39 -39.82 25.06
N THR A 20 10.64 -40.19 24.76
CA THR A 20 11.84 -39.51 25.25
C THR A 20 12.33 -38.40 24.30
N GLY A 21 11.52 -38.02 23.31
CA GLY A 21 11.97 -37.21 22.17
C GLY A 21 12.92 -37.93 21.22
N SER A 22 13.10 -39.24 21.36
CA SER A 22 13.87 -40.07 20.46
C SER A 22 13.10 -41.31 20.02
N TYR A 23 13.27 -41.73 18.76
CA TYR A 23 12.58 -42.89 18.20
C TYR A 23 13.41 -43.61 17.14
N ASN A 24 13.44 -44.94 17.18
CA ASN A 24 14.04 -45.72 16.11
C ASN A 24 13.15 -45.68 14.85
N ILE A 25 13.73 -45.41 13.68
CA ILE A 25 12.97 -45.22 12.43
C ILE A 25 12.24 -46.50 11.99
N ASN A 26 12.80 -47.69 12.28
CA ASN A 26 12.13 -48.96 11.97
C ASN A 26 10.88 -49.17 12.84
N ARG A 27 10.95 -48.73 14.10
CA ARG A 27 9.79 -48.74 14.99
C ARG A 27 8.74 -47.73 14.52
N LEU A 28 9.17 -46.57 14.03
CA LEU A 28 8.27 -45.57 13.45
C LEU A 28 7.53 -46.14 12.23
N ARG A 29 8.26 -46.80 11.32
CA ARG A 29 7.68 -47.50 10.16
C ARG A 29 6.61 -48.52 10.57
N LEU A 30 6.89 -49.32 11.61
CA LEU A 30 5.94 -50.32 12.10
C LEU A 30 4.65 -49.66 12.61
N ASN A 31 4.77 -48.62 13.45
CA ASN A 31 3.62 -47.92 14.01
C ASN A 31 2.80 -47.24 12.91
N LEU A 32 3.46 -46.56 11.98
CA LEU A 32 2.77 -45.89 10.87
C LEU A 32 1.97 -46.90 10.03
N ARG A 33 2.53 -48.09 9.81
CA ARG A 33 1.84 -49.18 9.11
C ARG A 33 0.66 -49.74 9.89
N GLN A 34 0.77 -49.87 11.22
CA GLN A 34 -0.32 -50.34 12.08
C GLN A 34 -1.49 -49.36 12.12
N GLU A 35 -1.19 -48.06 12.08
CA GLU A 35 -2.18 -46.97 12.11
C GLU A 35 -2.76 -46.67 10.71
N GLY A 36 -2.36 -47.44 9.68
CA GLY A 36 -2.91 -47.33 8.33
C GLY A 36 -2.38 -46.14 7.52
N TYR A 37 -1.27 -45.52 7.93
CA TYR A 37 -0.71 -44.38 7.20
C TYR A 37 -0.04 -44.83 5.90
N GLU A 38 -0.45 -44.23 4.77
CA GLU A 38 0.08 -44.53 3.43
C GLU A 38 1.50 -44.01 3.18
N TYR A 39 1.96 -43.02 3.95
CA TYR A 39 3.25 -42.38 3.70
C TYR A 39 4.42 -43.18 4.29
N ARG A 40 5.53 -43.23 3.54
CA ARG A 40 6.78 -43.83 4.01
C ARG A 40 7.34 -43.01 5.18
N ALA A 41 7.72 -43.69 6.27
CA ALA A 41 8.33 -43.03 7.43
C ALA A 41 9.52 -42.14 7.06
N ASP A 42 10.30 -42.56 6.07
CA ASP A 42 11.47 -41.81 5.60
C ASP A 42 11.09 -40.48 4.96
N PHE A 43 9.95 -40.44 4.25
CA PHE A 43 9.44 -39.20 3.67
C PHE A 43 8.99 -38.23 4.76
N LEU A 44 8.24 -38.71 5.76
CA LEU A 44 7.79 -37.88 6.88
C LEU A 44 8.99 -37.39 7.71
N ALA A 45 9.98 -38.24 7.93
CA ALA A 45 11.20 -37.87 8.65
C ALA A 45 12.02 -36.81 7.87
N GLU A 46 12.23 -36.98 6.56
CA GLU A 46 12.91 -35.96 5.76
C GLU A 46 12.15 -34.62 5.74
N ARG A 47 10.81 -34.65 5.75
CA ARG A 47 9.99 -33.43 5.85
C ARG A 47 10.18 -32.72 7.19
N LEU A 48 10.10 -33.45 8.31
CA LEU A 48 10.33 -32.89 9.65
C LEU A 48 11.76 -32.38 9.80
N LYS A 49 12.75 -33.06 9.21
CA LYS A 49 14.15 -32.65 9.20
C LYS A 49 14.35 -31.36 8.41
N GLY A 50 13.73 -31.25 7.23
CA GLY A 50 13.76 -30.01 6.43
C GLY A 50 13.11 -28.81 7.12
N MET A 51 12.25 -29.05 8.11
CA MET A 51 11.66 -28.02 8.99
C MET A 51 12.47 -27.79 10.26
N GLU A 52 13.58 -28.52 10.44
CA GLU A 52 14.46 -28.51 11.60
C GLU A 52 13.77 -28.97 12.89
N LEU A 53 12.69 -29.75 12.80
CA LEU A 53 11.95 -30.26 13.96
C LEU A 53 12.57 -31.55 14.50
N ILE A 54 13.30 -32.27 13.66
CA ILE A 54 14.02 -33.47 14.04
C ILE A 54 15.44 -33.52 13.46
N GLU A 55 16.29 -34.29 14.12
CA GLU A 55 17.56 -34.79 13.59
C GLU A 55 17.48 -36.30 13.36
N ILE A 56 18.19 -36.78 12.34
CA ILE A 56 18.30 -38.22 12.04
C ILE A 56 19.77 -38.61 12.17
N LYS A 57 20.09 -39.52 13.09
CA LYS A 57 21.44 -40.07 13.31
C LYS A 57 21.34 -41.58 13.50
N ASP A 58 22.15 -42.35 12.77
CA ASP A 58 22.29 -43.81 12.94
C ASP A 58 20.96 -44.56 13.12
N ASN A 59 19.99 -44.27 12.24
CA ASN A 59 18.67 -44.90 12.22
C ASN A 59 17.74 -44.51 13.40
N GLU A 60 18.11 -43.47 14.13
CA GLU A 60 17.37 -42.86 15.23
C GLU A 60 16.92 -41.44 14.83
N ILE A 61 15.67 -41.09 15.18
CA ILE A 61 15.06 -39.79 15.00
C ILE A 61 15.02 -39.11 16.36
N LYS A 62 15.54 -37.89 16.49
CA LYS A 62 15.51 -37.08 17.72
C LYS A 62 14.81 -35.75 17.48
N LEU A 63 13.97 -35.32 18.41
CA LEU A 63 13.43 -33.96 18.41
C LEU A 63 14.57 -32.96 18.65
N THR A 64 14.58 -31.91 17.85
CA THR A 64 15.37 -30.71 18.15
C THR A 64 14.67 -29.87 19.21
N GLN A 65 15.32 -28.82 19.71
CA GLN A 65 14.65 -27.83 20.56
C GLN A 65 13.39 -27.26 19.88
N LYS A 66 13.50 -26.92 18.60
CA LYS A 66 12.38 -26.45 17.77
C LYS A 66 11.26 -27.49 17.66
N GLY A 67 11.60 -28.76 17.55
CA GLY A 67 10.62 -29.86 17.54
C GLY A 67 9.84 -29.98 18.86
N TRP A 68 10.48 -29.70 20.00
CA TRP A 68 9.80 -29.65 21.30
C TRP A 68 8.83 -28.47 21.39
N GLU A 69 9.25 -27.29 20.92
CA GLU A 69 8.48 -26.05 20.95
C GLU A 69 7.40 -25.97 19.84
N PHE A 70 7.42 -26.88 18.86
CA PHE A 70 6.46 -26.87 17.75
C PHE A 70 5.06 -27.31 18.19
N ASP A 71 4.09 -26.41 18.19
CA ASP A 71 2.72 -26.72 18.60
C ASP A 71 1.93 -27.46 17.52
N ASP A 72 1.63 -26.80 16.41
CA ASP A 72 0.92 -27.39 15.27
C ASP A 72 1.21 -26.67 13.94
N PHE A 73 0.84 -27.30 12.82
CA PHE A 73 1.05 -26.71 11.48
C PHE A 73 0.04 -25.62 11.13
N GLU A 74 -1.13 -25.61 11.79
CA GLU A 74 -2.20 -24.65 11.54
C GLU A 74 -1.81 -23.25 12.01
N THR A 75 -1.22 -23.16 13.20
CA THR A 75 -0.72 -21.95 13.84
C THR A 75 0.39 -21.34 13.00
N VAL A 76 1.37 -22.13 12.56
CA VAL A 76 2.45 -21.68 11.67
C VAL A 76 1.90 -21.15 10.34
N ARG A 77 0.89 -21.81 9.77
CA ARG A 77 0.25 -21.35 8.54
C ARG A 77 -0.50 -20.04 8.77
N ASN A 78 -1.23 -19.92 9.87
CA ASN A 78 -1.98 -18.73 10.22
C ASN A 78 -1.06 -17.53 10.46
N GLU A 79 0.06 -17.72 11.16
CA GLU A 79 1.08 -16.68 11.36
C GLU A 79 1.69 -16.24 10.03
N LYS A 80 2.07 -17.18 9.17
CA LYS A 80 2.62 -16.86 7.85
C LYS A 80 1.61 -16.11 6.98
N ASN A 81 0.35 -16.54 6.99
CA ASN A 81 -0.73 -15.85 6.28
C ASN A 81 -0.95 -14.44 6.84
N LYS A 82 -0.93 -14.29 8.16
CA LYS A 82 -1.04 -12.99 8.84
C LYS A 82 0.13 -12.07 8.47
N GLU A 83 1.35 -12.60 8.40
CA GLU A 83 2.54 -11.85 7.99
C GLU A 83 2.44 -11.41 6.52
N GLN A 84 2.03 -12.32 5.62
CA GLN A 84 1.82 -12.00 4.21
C GLN A 84 0.73 -10.94 4.03
N LEU A 85 -0.38 -11.08 4.74
CA LEU A 85 -1.47 -10.11 4.71
C LEU A 85 -1.02 -8.76 5.26
N SER A 86 -0.27 -8.74 6.36
CA SER A 86 0.28 -7.52 6.94
C SER A 86 1.24 -6.82 5.98
N LYS A 87 2.13 -7.57 5.30
CA LYS A 87 3.00 -7.01 4.26
C LYS A 87 2.21 -6.44 3.10
N HIS A 88 1.19 -7.16 2.63
CA HIS A 88 0.33 -6.70 1.53
C HIS A 88 -0.39 -5.40 1.90
N LEU A 89 -1.04 -5.35 3.07
CA LEU A 89 -1.71 -4.16 3.59
C LEU A 89 -0.75 -2.99 3.81
N SER A 90 0.50 -3.26 4.22
CA SER A 90 1.52 -2.22 4.37
C SER A 90 1.90 -1.61 3.01
N VAL A 91 2.05 -2.43 1.97
CA VAL A 91 2.34 -1.95 0.60
C VAL A 91 1.17 -1.15 0.05
N GLU A 92 -0.05 -1.65 0.21
CA GLU A 92 -1.27 -0.96 -0.23
C GLU A 92 -1.44 0.40 0.47
N ASN A 93 -1.21 0.46 1.78
CA ASN A 93 -1.25 1.73 2.52
C ASN A 93 -0.21 2.73 2.01
N LEU A 94 1.02 2.28 1.70
CA LEU A 94 2.04 3.15 1.13
C LEU A 94 1.66 3.66 -0.27
N GLN A 95 1.02 2.82 -1.09
CA GLN A 95 0.50 3.23 -2.39
C GLN A 95 -0.59 4.29 -2.26
N LEU A 96 -1.57 4.07 -1.39
CA LEU A 96 -2.64 5.04 -1.12
C LEU A 96 -2.10 6.36 -0.57
N GLN A 97 -1.08 6.33 0.29
CA GLN A 97 -0.42 7.55 0.78
C GLN A 97 0.25 8.31 -0.37
N ASN A 98 0.95 7.61 -1.27
CA ASN A 98 1.58 8.25 -2.43
C ASN A 98 0.53 8.83 -3.40
N GLU A 99 -0.56 8.11 -3.66
CA GLU A 99 -1.66 8.61 -4.50
C GLU A 99 -2.31 9.86 -3.90
N ASN A 100 -2.55 9.87 -2.58
CA ASN A 100 -3.07 11.04 -1.88
C ASN A 100 -2.12 12.24 -1.95
N LEU A 101 -0.81 12.03 -1.81
CA LEU A 101 0.19 13.09 -1.97
C LEU A 101 0.21 13.65 -3.39
N ASN A 102 0.14 12.79 -4.41
CA ASN A 102 0.08 13.19 -5.80
C ASN A 102 -1.20 14.00 -6.10
N TYR A 103 -2.34 13.55 -5.58
CA TYR A 103 -3.60 14.28 -5.71
C TYR A 103 -3.56 15.64 -5.02
N ALA A 104 -3.01 15.72 -3.80
CA ALA A 104 -2.85 16.97 -3.08
C ALA A 104 -1.92 17.97 -3.81
N ASN A 105 -0.85 17.48 -4.43
CA ASN A 105 0.03 18.32 -5.25
C ASN A 105 -0.68 18.81 -6.51
N SER A 106 -1.41 17.94 -7.21
CA SER A 106 -2.22 18.31 -8.38
C SER A 106 -3.24 19.41 -8.04
N LEU A 107 -3.93 19.30 -6.89
CA LEU A 107 -4.84 20.35 -6.42
C LEU A 107 -4.14 21.68 -6.16
N LYS A 108 -2.93 21.66 -5.60
CA LYS A 108 -2.14 22.88 -5.39
C LYS A 108 -1.74 23.53 -6.72
N ASP A 109 -1.33 22.74 -7.70
CA ASP A 109 -0.94 23.23 -9.02
C ASP A 109 -2.15 23.85 -9.74
N GLN A 110 -3.31 23.18 -9.69
CA GLN A 110 -4.56 23.71 -10.24
C GLN A 110 -4.98 25.01 -9.55
N GLN A 111 -4.85 25.09 -8.23
CA GLN A 111 -5.13 26.30 -7.48
C GLN A 111 -4.19 27.45 -7.87
N ALA A 112 -2.90 27.17 -8.10
CA ALA A 112 -1.95 28.16 -8.59
C ALA A 112 -2.33 28.69 -9.97
N ILE A 113 -2.78 27.81 -10.88
CA ILE A 113 -3.28 28.20 -12.20
C ILE A 113 -4.52 29.08 -12.07
N ILE A 114 -5.50 28.70 -11.25
CA ILE A 114 -6.72 29.49 -11.00
C ILE A 114 -6.36 30.88 -10.47
N ASN A 115 -5.44 30.96 -9.50
CA ASN A 115 -4.98 32.23 -8.95
C ASN A 115 -4.32 33.10 -10.02
N GLY A 116 -3.47 32.52 -10.87
CA GLY A 116 -2.84 33.20 -11.99
C GLY A 116 -3.86 33.78 -12.98
N LEU A 117 -4.82 32.97 -13.42
CA LEU A 117 -5.91 33.40 -14.31
C LEU A 117 -6.79 34.48 -13.67
N THR A 118 -7.02 34.39 -12.36
CA THR A 118 -7.80 35.39 -11.61
C THR A 118 -7.08 36.74 -11.60
N ILE A 119 -5.77 36.75 -11.34
CA ILE A 119 -4.96 37.97 -11.37
C ILE A 119 -4.94 38.57 -12.77
N GLU A 120 -4.77 37.75 -13.81
CA GLU A 120 -4.78 38.22 -15.19
C GLU A 120 -6.13 38.84 -15.57
N ASN A 121 -7.24 38.19 -15.20
CA ASN A 121 -8.58 38.70 -15.44
C ASN A 121 -8.82 40.04 -14.73
N LEU A 122 -8.45 40.16 -13.44
CA LEU A 122 -8.53 41.42 -12.69
C LEU A 122 -7.70 42.53 -13.35
N THR A 123 -6.52 42.19 -13.86
CA THR A 123 -5.64 43.14 -14.55
C THR A 123 -6.27 43.63 -15.86
N LEU A 124 -6.87 42.72 -16.63
CA LEU A 124 -7.60 43.04 -17.86
C LEU A 124 -8.83 43.92 -17.59
N GLN A 125 -9.62 43.59 -16.57
CA GLN A 125 -10.76 44.40 -16.14
C GLN A 125 -10.34 45.81 -15.73
N ASN A 126 -9.29 45.93 -14.91
CA ASN A 126 -8.73 47.22 -14.53
C ASN A 126 -8.25 48.03 -15.74
N ARG A 127 -7.66 47.38 -16.73
CA ARG A 127 -7.24 48.04 -17.98
C ARG A 127 -8.45 48.52 -18.79
N GLN A 128 -9.54 47.77 -18.84
CA GLN A 128 -10.78 48.18 -19.51
C GLN A 128 -11.42 49.37 -18.80
N LEU A 129 -11.55 49.32 -17.46
CA LEU A 129 -12.07 50.42 -16.65
C LEU A 129 -11.28 51.72 -16.87
N ARG A 130 -9.95 51.65 -16.88
CA ARG A 130 -9.09 52.81 -17.16
C ARG A 130 -9.38 53.43 -18.53
N ARG A 131 -9.59 52.60 -19.57
CA ARG A 131 -9.94 53.11 -20.91
C ARG A 131 -11.33 53.75 -20.93
N GLN A 132 -12.31 53.14 -20.27
CA GLN A 132 -13.67 53.68 -20.21
C GLN A 132 -13.69 55.03 -19.49
N ILE A 133 -12.98 55.16 -18.37
CA ILE A 133 -12.83 56.43 -17.65
C ILE A 133 -12.18 57.48 -18.55
N LEU A 134 -11.10 57.12 -19.26
CA LEU A 134 -10.43 58.04 -20.19
C LEU A 134 -11.38 58.53 -21.30
N PHE A 135 -12.12 57.63 -21.94
CA PHE A 135 -13.09 57.99 -22.97
C PHE A 135 -14.25 58.82 -22.41
N SER A 136 -14.68 58.57 -21.19
CA SER A 136 -15.70 59.37 -20.51
C SER A 136 -15.21 60.81 -20.27
N ILE A 137 -13.96 61.01 -19.82
CA ILE A 137 -13.35 62.34 -19.65
C ILE A 137 -13.24 63.06 -20.99
N ILE A 138 -12.73 62.39 -22.03
CA ILE A 138 -12.60 62.98 -23.37
C ILE A 138 -13.98 63.36 -23.92
N GLY A 139 -14.97 62.48 -23.78
CA GLY A 139 -16.35 62.74 -24.21
C GLY A 139 -16.98 63.92 -23.47
N PHE A 140 -16.72 64.04 -22.17
CA PHE A 140 -17.18 65.18 -21.37
C PHE A 140 -16.57 66.50 -21.86
N ILE A 141 -15.24 66.55 -22.09
CA ILE A 141 -14.55 67.74 -22.59
C ILE A 141 -15.04 68.10 -24.00
N ALA A 142 -15.11 67.12 -24.91
CA ALA A 142 -15.59 67.34 -26.27
C ALA A 142 -17.04 67.84 -26.28
N GLY A 143 -17.91 67.27 -25.45
CA GLY A 143 -19.29 67.72 -25.29
C GLY A 143 -19.39 69.16 -24.77
N ALA A 144 -18.54 69.53 -23.80
CA ALA A 144 -18.50 70.90 -23.27
C ALA A 144 -18.03 71.91 -24.35
N ILE A 145 -17.02 71.57 -25.14
CA ILE A 145 -16.54 72.40 -26.26
C ILE A 145 -17.62 72.56 -27.33
N LEU A 146 -18.29 71.46 -27.72
CA LEU A 146 -19.35 71.49 -28.73
C LEU A 146 -20.56 72.31 -28.27
N THR A 147 -20.93 72.22 -26.99
CA THR A 147 -22.07 72.96 -26.44
C THR A 147 -21.80 74.47 -26.40
N ASN A 148 -20.57 74.88 -26.09
CA ASN A 148 -20.15 76.29 -26.03
C ASN A 148 -19.37 76.75 -27.27
N TYR A 149 -19.59 76.08 -28.42
CA TYR A 149 -18.77 76.25 -29.63
C TYR A 149 -18.67 77.71 -30.11
N LYS A 150 -19.75 78.51 -29.97
CA LYS A 150 -19.73 79.94 -30.31
C LYS A 150 -18.76 80.75 -29.44
N GLU A 151 -18.84 80.58 -28.11
CA GLU A 151 -17.96 81.28 -27.17
C GLU A 151 -16.49 80.85 -27.32
N VAL A 152 -16.26 79.59 -27.69
CA VAL A 152 -14.90 79.07 -27.94
C VAL A 152 -14.31 79.61 -29.24
N ILE A 153 -15.10 79.75 -30.31
CA ILE A 153 -14.66 80.39 -31.56
C ILE A 153 -14.31 81.86 -31.30
N ASP A 154 -15.21 82.59 -30.62
CA ASP A 154 -15.00 84.00 -30.28
C ASP A 154 -13.75 84.20 -29.41
N PHE A 155 -13.46 83.27 -28.47
CA PHE A 155 -12.26 83.30 -27.64
C PHE A 155 -10.96 83.00 -28.42
N LEU A 156 -11.01 82.17 -29.46
CA LEU A 156 -9.86 81.82 -30.30
C LEU A 156 -9.58 82.84 -31.42
N GLY A 157 -10.38 83.92 -31.49
CA GLY A 157 -10.16 85.04 -32.40
C GLY A 157 -10.42 84.71 -33.87
N TRP A 158 -11.31 83.74 -34.13
CA TRP A 158 -11.83 83.42 -35.45
C TRP A 158 -13.19 84.04 -35.69
#